data_AF-R6S120-F1
#
_entry.id   AF-R6S120-F1
#
_cell.length_a   1.000
_cell.length_b   1.000
_cell.length_c   1.000
_cell.angle_alpha   90.00
_cell.angle_beta   90.00
_cell.angle_gamma   90.00
#
_symmetry.space_group_name_H-M   'P 1'
#
loop_
_entity.id
_entity.type
_entity.pdbx_description
1 polymer ?
#
loop_
_entity_poly.entity_id
_entity_poly.type
_entity_poly.pdbx_seq_one_letter_code
_entity_poly.pdbx_strand_id
1 'polypeptide(L)'
;MAKGANQKLKLLYLIRIFQEKTDDDHGITMQEIINALAAYGVTAERKSLYDDFETLGVYGIDINKTQHDRNVYYSIGSREFEVPELKLLVDAVQSSKFITQKKSEELIGKLEKLTSMYEAVKLRRQVYVHGRIKTMNESIYYAVDAIHEAIAGNNQVRFQYFQWNVKKEQELKHNGAYYKVSPWGLSWDDENYYLIGYDSAAGRIKHFRVDKIRNISKIDERREGKEQYNGIDMAEYARKHFAMFDGEEEIVQIECINPLAGVMIDRFGKDVHMRASDDEHFIVSVSVAVSDQFLGWVIGLGNGAKIIGPESVTKRMRDIGNRIREAY
;
A
#
# COMPACT_ATOMS: atom_id res chain seq x y z
N MET A 1 37.00 -15.22 -37.05
CA MET A 1 37.35 -14.22 -36.02
C MET A 1 37.45 -14.92 -34.67
N ALA A 2 38.37 -14.50 -33.79
CA ALA A 2 38.43 -15.04 -32.43
C ALA A 2 37.12 -14.71 -31.69
N LYS A 3 36.54 -15.67 -30.97
CA LYS A 3 35.34 -15.43 -30.16
C LYS A 3 35.70 -14.42 -29.07
N GLY A 4 34.86 -13.39 -28.87
CA GLY A 4 35.06 -12.41 -27.81
C GLY A 4 35.03 -13.05 -26.42
N ALA A 5 35.64 -12.39 -25.43
CA ALA A 5 35.82 -12.92 -24.08
C ALA A 5 34.49 -13.34 -23.41
N ASN A 6 33.38 -12.65 -23.75
CA ASN A 6 32.07 -12.86 -23.15
C ASN A 6 31.04 -13.50 -24.10
N GLN A 7 31.48 -14.24 -25.13
CA GLN A 7 30.58 -14.74 -26.17
C GLN A 7 29.41 -15.59 -25.65
N LYS A 8 29.59 -16.33 -24.55
CA LYS A 8 28.53 -17.13 -23.92
C LYS A 8 27.40 -16.29 -23.32
N LEU A 9 27.66 -15.01 -23.01
CA LEU A 9 26.70 -14.08 -22.40
C LEU A 9 25.97 -13.23 -23.44
N LYS A 10 26.20 -13.45 -24.75
CA LYS A 10 25.67 -12.62 -25.85
C LYS A 10 24.16 -12.40 -25.75
N LEU A 11 23.37 -13.46 -25.58
CA LEU A 11 21.91 -13.37 -25.49
C LEU A 11 21.45 -12.55 -24.27
N LEU A 12 22.10 -12.72 -23.13
CA LEU A 12 21.78 -11.95 -21.91
C LEU A 12 22.07 -10.46 -22.11
N TYR A 13 23.16 -10.12 -22.78
CA TYR A 13 23.45 -8.73 -23.10
C TYR A 13 22.51 -8.17 -24.17
N LEU A 14 22.09 -8.96 -25.15
CA LEU A 14 21.06 -8.53 -26.11
C LEU A 14 19.75 -8.17 -25.40
N ILE A 15 19.26 -9.05 -24.52
CA ILE A 15 18.06 -8.79 -23.71
C ILE A 15 18.21 -7.47 -22.96
N ARG A 16 19.33 -7.30 -22.26
CA ARG A 16 19.61 -6.07 -21.50
C ARG A 16 19.64 -4.83 -22.39
N ILE A 17 20.30 -4.90 -23.55
CA ILE A 17 20.40 -3.78 -24.50
C ILE A 17 19.01 -3.38 -24.99
N PHE A 18 18.19 -4.33 -25.42
CA PHE A 18 16.83 -4.04 -25.88
C PHE A 18 15.94 -3.51 -24.75
N GLN A 19 16.02 -4.09 -23.55
CA GLN A 19 15.28 -3.61 -22.38
C GLN A 19 15.69 -2.19 -21.94
N GLU A 20 16.97 -1.82 -22.00
CA GLU A 20 17.43 -0.50 -21.54
C GLU A 20 17.28 0.57 -22.64
N LYS A 21 17.52 0.23 -23.91
CA LYS A 21 17.71 1.20 -25.00
C LYS A 21 16.59 1.25 -26.03
N THR A 22 15.56 0.43 -25.92
CA THR A 22 14.46 0.44 -26.88
C THR A 22 13.10 0.48 -26.21
N ASP A 23 12.11 1.05 -26.87
CA ASP A 23 10.70 0.99 -26.51
C ASP A 23 9.86 1.17 -27.79
N ASP A 24 8.56 1.40 -27.65
CA ASP A 24 7.64 1.54 -28.78
C ASP A 24 8.00 2.71 -29.71
N ASP A 25 8.61 3.76 -29.15
CA ASP A 25 8.99 4.98 -29.87
C ASP A 25 10.49 5.01 -30.26
N HIS A 26 11.31 4.21 -29.58
CA HIS A 26 12.77 4.22 -29.74
C HIS A 26 13.30 2.85 -30.15
N GLY A 27 13.72 2.70 -31.40
CA GLY A 27 14.46 1.52 -31.87
C GLY A 27 15.95 1.81 -32.06
N ILE A 28 16.76 0.75 -32.14
CA ILE A 28 18.20 0.83 -32.44
C ILE A 28 18.54 0.10 -33.73
N THR A 29 19.54 0.59 -34.45
CA THR A 29 20.02 -0.01 -35.69
C THR A 29 20.90 -1.24 -35.43
N MET A 30 21.06 -2.09 -36.46
CA MET A 30 21.96 -3.24 -36.41
C MET A 30 23.40 -2.86 -36.02
N GLN A 31 23.90 -1.70 -36.48
CA GLN A 31 25.25 -1.25 -36.14
C GLN A 31 25.35 -0.84 -34.66
N GLU A 32 24.32 -0.18 -34.11
CA GLU A 32 24.27 0.19 -32.71
C GLU A 32 24.20 -1.05 -31.79
N ILE A 33 23.49 -2.09 -32.19
CA ILE A 33 23.45 -3.39 -31.49
C ILE A 33 24.86 -4.00 -31.42
N ILE A 34 25.57 -4.05 -32.55
CA ILE A 34 26.94 -4.58 -32.63
C ILE A 34 27.88 -3.75 -31.73
N ASN A 35 27.79 -2.43 -31.79
CA ASN A 35 28.61 -1.53 -30.98
C ASN A 35 28.32 -1.70 -29.48
N ALA A 36 27.04 -1.85 -29.10
CA ALA A 36 26.63 -2.08 -27.72
C ALA A 36 27.14 -3.43 -27.18
N LEU A 37 27.08 -4.49 -27.98
CA LEU A 37 27.66 -5.80 -27.64
C LEU A 37 29.19 -5.74 -27.51
N ALA A 38 29.86 -4.99 -28.38
CA ALA A 38 31.31 -4.80 -28.34
C ALA A 38 31.76 -4.13 -27.02
N ALA A 39 30.96 -3.20 -26.48
CA ALA A 39 31.23 -2.58 -25.18
C ALA A 39 31.21 -3.59 -24.01
N TYR A 40 30.53 -4.73 -24.17
CA TYR A 40 30.56 -5.87 -23.24
C TYR A 40 31.63 -6.92 -23.60
N GLY A 41 32.51 -6.66 -24.57
CA GLY A 41 33.52 -7.62 -25.03
C GLY A 41 32.95 -8.79 -25.82
N VAL A 42 31.77 -8.62 -26.43
CA VAL A 42 31.11 -9.62 -27.29
C VAL A 42 31.30 -9.24 -28.75
N THR A 43 31.82 -10.16 -29.55
CA THR A 43 31.93 -9.99 -31.00
C THR A 43 30.67 -10.53 -31.65
N ALA A 44 29.99 -9.71 -32.45
CA ALA A 44 28.75 -10.07 -33.12
C ALA A 44 28.80 -9.71 -34.60
N GLU A 45 28.36 -10.64 -35.45
CA GLU A 45 28.20 -10.42 -36.88
C GLU A 45 26.72 -10.31 -37.22
N ARG A 46 26.39 -9.47 -38.21
CA ARG A 46 25.00 -9.19 -38.63
C ARG A 46 24.18 -10.46 -38.91
N LYS A 47 24.76 -11.45 -39.58
CA LYS A 47 24.05 -12.71 -39.88
C LYS A 47 23.71 -13.48 -38.61
N SER A 48 24.67 -13.62 -37.69
CA SER A 48 24.46 -14.32 -36.41
C SER A 48 23.41 -13.68 -35.51
N LEU A 49 23.19 -12.36 -35.64
CA LEU A 49 22.20 -11.66 -34.82
C LEU A 49 20.75 -12.01 -35.22
N TYR A 50 20.49 -12.37 -36.48
CA TYR A 50 19.16 -12.82 -36.86
C TYR A 50 18.80 -14.15 -36.17
N ASP A 51 19.74 -15.11 -36.16
CA ASP A 51 19.58 -16.38 -35.44
C ASP A 51 19.41 -16.15 -33.92
N ASP A 52 20.12 -15.17 -33.36
CA ASP A 52 19.95 -14.79 -31.95
C ASP A 52 18.57 -14.18 -31.68
N PHE A 53 18.04 -13.35 -32.57
CA PHE A 53 16.69 -12.78 -32.42
C PHE A 53 15.62 -13.86 -32.49
N GLU A 54 15.76 -14.83 -33.39
CA GLU A 54 14.88 -16.00 -33.44
C GLU A 54 14.97 -16.82 -32.15
N THR A 55 16.19 -17.02 -31.63
CA THR A 55 16.41 -17.72 -30.35
C THR A 55 15.74 -16.98 -29.19
N LEU A 56 15.80 -15.65 -29.15
CA LEU A 56 15.09 -14.83 -28.17
C LEU A 56 13.57 -14.95 -28.32
N GLY A 57 13.06 -14.98 -29.55
CA GLY A 57 11.64 -15.21 -29.82
C GLY A 57 11.16 -16.55 -29.28
N VAL A 58 11.93 -17.63 -29.47
CA VAL A 58 11.63 -18.96 -28.87
C VAL A 58 11.60 -18.92 -27.33
N TYR A 59 12.44 -18.08 -26.72
CA TYR A 59 12.43 -17.85 -25.28
C TYR A 59 11.23 -17.00 -24.80
N GLY A 60 10.54 -16.31 -25.72
CA GLY A 60 9.41 -15.43 -25.43
C GLY A 60 9.75 -13.93 -25.42
N ILE A 61 10.89 -13.54 -25.99
CA ILE A 61 11.28 -12.13 -26.17
C ILE A 61 11.33 -11.82 -27.66
N ASP A 62 10.26 -11.19 -28.16
CA ASP A 62 10.19 -10.78 -29.55
C ASP A 62 10.99 -9.51 -29.80
N ILE A 63 11.73 -9.49 -30.91
CA ILE A 63 12.42 -8.30 -31.40
C ILE A 63 11.70 -7.82 -32.66
N ASN A 64 11.00 -6.71 -32.53
CA ASN A 64 10.31 -6.07 -33.63
C ASN A 64 11.30 -5.40 -34.57
N LYS A 65 10.96 -5.41 -35.85
CA LYS A 65 11.72 -4.74 -36.91
C LYS A 65 10.84 -3.69 -37.56
N THR A 66 11.24 -2.44 -37.46
CA THR A 66 10.56 -1.31 -38.09
C THR A 66 11.48 -0.64 -39.10
N GLN A 67 10.92 -0.19 -40.22
CA GLN A 67 11.65 0.58 -41.22
C GLN A 67 11.17 2.01 -41.19
N HIS A 68 12.11 2.93 -40.97
CA HIS A 68 11.86 4.36 -41.06
C HIS A 68 12.85 4.95 -42.08
N ASP A 69 12.31 5.56 -43.14
CA ASP A 69 13.07 6.01 -44.30
C ASP A 69 13.95 4.91 -44.91
N ARG A 70 15.27 5.12 -44.90
CA ARG A 70 16.30 4.20 -45.42
C ARG A 70 16.90 3.31 -44.34
N ASN A 71 16.52 3.49 -43.08
CA ASN A 71 17.10 2.80 -41.94
C ASN A 71 16.15 1.76 -41.37
N VAL A 72 16.73 0.68 -40.86
CA VAL A 72 16.01 -0.40 -40.17
C VAL A 72 16.35 -0.33 -38.70
N TYR A 73 15.32 -0.28 -37.88
CA TYR A 73 15.39 -0.23 -36.43
C TYR A 73 14.82 -1.51 -35.84
N TYR A 74 15.36 -1.87 -34.67
CA TYR A 74 14.96 -3.02 -33.90
C TYR A 74 14.59 -2.56 -32.50
N SER A 75 13.49 -3.07 -31.97
CA SER A 75 13.01 -2.77 -30.62
C SER A 75 12.43 -4.03 -29.97
N ILE A 76 12.37 -4.04 -28.64
CA ILE A 76 11.67 -5.09 -27.92
C ILE A 76 10.17 -5.04 -28.22
N GLY A 77 9.55 -6.18 -28.49
CA GLY A 77 8.15 -6.22 -28.92
C GLY A 77 7.12 -6.22 -27.80
N SER A 78 7.50 -6.67 -26.61
CA SER A 78 6.67 -6.62 -25.41
C SER A 78 7.52 -6.54 -24.15
N ARG A 79 6.95 -5.98 -23.09
CA ARG A 79 7.56 -5.86 -21.77
C ARG A 79 6.65 -6.49 -20.74
N GLU A 80 7.24 -6.90 -19.62
CA GLU A 80 6.47 -7.41 -18.47
C GLU A 80 5.60 -6.33 -17.82
N PHE A 81 6.05 -5.06 -17.88
CA PHE A 81 5.30 -3.92 -17.38
C PHE A 81 5.15 -2.85 -18.46
N GLU A 82 3.94 -2.36 -18.61
CA GLU A 82 3.67 -1.16 -19.39
C GLU A 82 3.99 0.10 -18.55
N VAL A 83 4.29 1.22 -19.23
CA VAL A 83 4.58 2.48 -18.55
C VAL A 83 3.43 2.99 -17.66
N PRO A 84 2.15 2.90 -18.05
CA PRO A 84 1.05 3.26 -17.17
C PRO A 84 1.03 2.45 -15.87
N GLU A 85 1.36 1.16 -15.90
CA GLU A 85 1.42 0.30 -14.72
C GLU A 85 2.57 0.73 -13.80
N LEU A 86 3.75 1.01 -14.36
CA LEU A 86 4.88 1.53 -13.59
C LEU A 86 4.59 2.90 -12.97
N LYS A 87 3.86 3.78 -13.66
CA LYS A 87 3.40 5.06 -13.08
C LYS A 87 2.49 4.84 -11.88
N LEU A 88 1.50 3.95 -11.99
CA LEU A 88 0.63 3.62 -10.86
C LEU A 88 1.40 3.08 -9.66
N LEU A 89 2.41 2.22 -9.90
CA LEU A 89 3.27 1.71 -8.83
C LEU A 89 4.14 2.81 -8.21
N VAL A 90 4.70 3.71 -9.02
CA VAL A 90 5.43 4.89 -8.52
C VAL A 90 4.52 5.78 -7.68
N ASP A 91 3.30 6.06 -8.14
CA ASP A 91 2.31 6.86 -7.43
C ASP A 91 1.93 6.21 -6.08
N ALA A 92 1.75 4.89 -6.04
CA ALA A 92 1.50 4.16 -4.80
C ALA A 92 2.69 4.23 -3.83
N VAL A 93 3.92 4.11 -4.33
CA VAL A 93 5.15 4.21 -3.52
C VAL A 93 5.37 5.63 -2.99
N GLN A 94 5.08 6.64 -3.81
CA GLN A 94 5.20 8.06 -3.44
C GLN A 94 4.12 8.49 -2.45
N SER A 95 2.87 8.02 -2.65
CA SER A 95 1.72 8.39 -1.81
C SER A 95 1.73 7.71 -0.45
N SER A 96 2.45 6.59 -0.30
CA SER A 96 2.53 5.85 0.94
C SER A 96 3.26 6.62 2.07
N LYS A 97 2.56 6.78 3.21
CA LYS A 97 3.11 7.38 4.45
C LYS A 97 4.12 6.50 5.18
N PHE A 98 4.05 5.17 4.99
CA PHE A 98 4.88 4.22 5.73
C PHE A 98 6.24 3.95 5.07
N ILE A 99 6.38 4.30 3.79
CA ILE A 99 7.65 4.23 3.07
C ILE A 99 8.43 5.52 3.37
N THR A 100 9.64 5.38 3.93
CA THR A 100 10.52 6.53 4.16
C THR A 100 10.89 7.19 2.85
N GLN A 101 11.26 8.48 2.87
CA GLN A 101 11.66 9.18 1.64
C GLN A 101 12.80 8.47 0.91
N LYS A 102 13.84 8.09 1.64
CA LYS A 102 14.96 7.31 1.13
C LYS A 102 14.49 6.00 0.49
N LYS A 103 13.58 5.27 1.15
CA LYS A 103 13.10 4.00 0.62
C LYS A 103 12.21 4.17 -0.61
N SER A 104 11.41 5.23 -0.67
CA SER A 104 10.63 5.56 -1.88
C SER A 104 11.57 5.80 -3.05
N GLU A 105 12.63 6.59 -2.87
CA GLU A 105 13.62 6.85 -3.93
C GLU A 105 14.32 5.56 -4.41
N GLU A 106 14.71 4.68 -3.47
CA GLU A 106 15.28 3.37 -3.81
C GLU A 106 14.30 2.49 -4.61
N LEU A 107 13.02 2.45 -4.22
CA LEU A 107 11.99 1.66 -4.90
C LEU A 107 11.66 2.21 -6.28
N ILE A 108 11.51 3.54 -6.40
CA ILE A 108 11.29 4.21 -7.69
C ILE A 108 12.47 3.92 -8.63
N GLY A 109 13.71 4.01 -8.13
CA GLY A 109 14.89 3.64 -8.92
C GLY A 109 14.97 2.17 -9.34
N LYS A 110 14.26 1.26 -8.65
CA LYS A 110 14.09 -0.14 -9.10
C LYS A 110 13.01 -0.25 -10.18
N LEU A 111 11.88 0.43 -10.01
CA LEU A 111 10.80 0.48 -11.00
C LEU A 111 11.26 1.11 -12.33
N GLU A 112 12.13 2.12 -12.26
CA GLU A 112 12.77 2.73 -13.44
C GLU A 112 13.56 1.74 -14.29
N LYS A 113 14.13 0.69 -13.69
CA LYS A 113 14.90 -0.34 -14.41
C LYS A 113 14.02 -1.35 -15.15
N LEU A 114 12.70 -1.32 -14.93
CA LEU A 114 11.74 -2.21 -15.60
C LEU A 114 11.25 -1.62 -16.93
N THR A 115 11.67 -0.41 -17.27
CA THR A 115 11.34 0.28 -18.53
C THR A 115 12.61 0.77 -19.25
N SER A 116 12.45 1.38 -20.43
CA SER A 116 13.58 1.95 -21.17
C SER A 116 14.14 3.17 -20.44
N MET A 117 15.39 3.53 -20.74
CA MET A 117 16.00 4.74 -20.21
C MET A 117 15.24 6.02 -20.59
N TYR A 118 14.51 6.03 -21.70
CA TYR A 118 13.72 7.18 -22.16
C TYR A 118 12.44 7.33 -21.33
N GLU A 119 11.80 6.20 -21.03
CA GLU A 119 10.54 6.17 -20.30
C GLU A 119 10.74 6.24 -18.79
N ALA A 120 11.88 5.78 -18.28
CA ALA A 120 12.27 5.94 -16.88
C ALA A 120 12.23 7.41 -16.43
N VAL A 121 12.63 8.34 -17.31
CA VAL A 121 12.55 9.79 -17.04
C VAL A 121 11.08 10.25 -16.86
N LYS A 122 10.14 9.62 -17.57
CA LYS A 122 8.70 9.90 -17.45
C LYS A 122 8.14 9.45 -16.09
N LEU A 123 8.75 8.44 -15.45
CA LEU A 123 8.34 7.92 -14.13
C LEU A 123 8.69 8.87 -12.98
N ARG A 124 9.70 9.72 -13.14
CA ARG A 124 10.09 10.71 -12.11
C ARG A 124 9.17 11.92 -12.01
N ARG A 125 8.16 12.03 -12.89
CA ARG A 125 7.19 13.12 -12.81
C ARG A 125 6.49 13.06 -11.46
N GLN A 126 6.82 14.01 -10.60
CA GLN A 126 6.29 14.10 -9.26
C GLN A 126 4.79 14.39 -9.33
N VAL A 127 3.96 13.47 -8.88
CA VAL A 127 2.69 13.88 -8.28
C VAL A 127 3.09 14.66 -7.03
N TYR A 128 2.91 15.97 -7.07
CA TYR A 128 3.24 16.85 -5.94
C TYR A 128 2.25 16.55 -4.80
N VAL A 129 2.57 15.55 -3.97
CA VAL A 129 1.81 15.24 -2.76
C VAL A 129 2.24 16.23 -1.68
N HIS A 130 1.69 17.44 -1.74
CA HIS A 130 2.01 18.54 -0.83
C HIS A 130 1.81 18.12 0.65
N GLY A 131 2.79 18.42 1.50
CA GLY A 131 2.61 18.46 2.96
C GLY A 131 2.48 17.13 3.72
N ARG A 132 2.76 15.96 3.13
CA ARG A 132 2.67 14.69 3.86
C ARG A 132 3.93 14.37 4.66
N ILE A 133 3.78 14.21 5.97
CA ILE A 133 4.83 13.74 6.87
C ILE A 133 5.06 12.24 6.61
N LYS A 134 6.15 11.89 5.91
CA LYS A 134 6.57 10.49 5.77
C LYS A 134 7.13 9.97 7.09
N THR A 135 6.87 8.70 7.36
CA THR A 135 7.42 8.02 8.54
C THR A 135 8.94 7.95 8.40
N MET A 136 9.68 8.22 9.48
CA MET A 136 11.15 8.09 9.53
C MET A 136 11.62 6.68 9.90
N ASN A 137 10.69 5.71 9.96
CA ASN A 137 10.90 4.43 10.62
C ASN A 137 10.79 3.27 9.63
N GLU A 138 11.95 2.77 9.18
CA GLU A 138 12.05 1.59 8.33
C GLU A 138 11.69 0.29 9.08
N SER A 139 11.50 0.33 10.41
CA SER A 139 11.15 -0.85 11.20
C SER A 139 9.75 -1.40 10.91
N ILE A 140 8.89 -0.64 10.21
CA ILE A 140 7.52 -1.06 9.93
C ILE A 140 7.49 -2.31 9.03
N TYR A 141 8.37 -2.40 8.03
CA TYR A 141 8.44 -3.57 7.12
C TYR A 141 8.78 -4.84 7.88
N TYR A 142 9.81 -4.77 8.72
CA TYR A 142 10.23 -5.90 9.54
C TYR A 142 9.16 -6.28 10.56
N ALA A 143 8.38 -5.31 11.05
CA ALA A 143 7.26 -5.61 11.95
C ALA A 143 6.11 -6.30 11.23
N VAL A 144 5.72 -5.84 10.04
CA VAL A 144 4.70 -6.49 9.20
C VAL A 144 5.12 -7.92 8.88
N ASP A 145 6.36 -8.11 8.44
CA ASP A 145 6.93 -9.42 8.12
C ASP A 145 6.94 -10.36 9.35
N ALA A 146 7.47 -9.90 10.49
CA ALA A 146 7.48 -10.68 11.73
C ALA A 146 6.07 -11.08 12.21
N ILE A 147 5.07 -10.23 11.99
CA ILE A 147 3.67 -10.55 12.31
C ILE A 147 3.14 -11.62 11.36
N HIS A 148 3.38 -11.50 10.05
CA HIS A 148 2.98 -12.52 9.07
C HIS A 148 3.64 -13.88 9.36
N GLU A 149 4.93 -13.89 9.66
CA GLU A 149 5.65 -15.11 10.04
C GLU A 149 5.06 -15.75 11.31
N ALA A 150 4.72 -14.95 12.32
CA ALA A 150 4.09 -15.44 13.54
C ALA A 150 2.68 -16.00 13.31
N ILE A 151 1.88 -15.35 12.46
CA ILE A 151 0.56 -15.85 12.05
C ILE A 151 0.71 -17.20 11.34
N ALA A 152 1.62 -17.30 10.36
CA ALA A 152 1.87 -18.53 9.60
C ALA A 152 2.39 -19.67 10.49
N GLY A 153 3.27 -19.36 11.45
CA GLY A 153 3.79 -20.31 12.43
C GLY A 153 2.81 -20.69 13.55
N ASN A 154 1.66 -20.01 13.63
CA ASN A 154 0.74 -20.10 14.75
C ASN A 154 1.41 -19.81 16.10
N ASN A 155 2.26 -18.78 16.12
CA ASN A 155 3.01 -18.31 17.26
C ASN A 155 2.52 -16.95 17.74
N GLN A 156 2.73 -16.66 19.02
CA GLN A 156 2.56 -15.32 19.58
C GLN A 156 3.73 -14.40 19.18
N VAL A 157 3.51 -13.10 19.30
CA VAL A 157 4.56 -12.08 19.17
C VAL A 157 4.76 -11.36 20.49
N ARG A 158 6.00 -10.94 20.73
CA ARG A 158 6.31 -9.94 21.76
C ARG A 158 6.85 -8.68 21.13
N PHE A 159 6.49 -7.53 21.68
CA PHE A 159 7.00 -6.24 21.21
C PHE A 159 6.91 -5.16 22.28
N GLN A 160 7.65 -4.07 22.11
CA GLN A 160 7.47 -2.84 22.88
C GLN A 160 6.62 -1.85 22.07
N TYR A 161 5.86 -1.01 22.74
CA TYR A 161 4.94 -0.06 22.10
C TYR A 161 5.22 1.34 22.59
N PHE A 162 5.38 2.31 21.68
CA PHE A 162 5.69 3.69 22.05
C PHE A 162 4.51 4.64 21.87
N GLN A 163 4.59 5.78 22.55
CA GLN A 163 3.75 6.96 22.38
C GLN A 163 4.63 8.20 22.20
N TRP A 164 4.09 9.25 21.61
CA TRP A 164 4.77 10.54 21.52
C TRP A 164 4.48 11.36 22.79
N ASN A 165 5.52 11.93 23.41
CA ASN A 165 5.35 12.86 24.52
C ASN A 165 5.16 14.30 24.01
N VAL A 166 4.91 15.25 24.92
CA VAL A 166 4.70 16.68 24.58
C VAL A 166 5.92 17.35 23.92
N LYS A 167 7.11 16.78 24.08
CA LYS A 167 8.35 17.23 23.45
C LYS A 167 8.55 16.63 22.05
N LYS A 168 7.59 15.82 21.56
CA LYS A 168 7.68 15.05 20.31
C LYS A 168 8.80 14.01 20.34
N GLU A 169 9.10 13.46 21.51
CA GLU A 169 10.04 12.36 21.68
C GLU A 169 9.28 11.04 21.83
N GLN A 170 9.89 9.94 21.40
CA GLN A 170 9.31 8.60 21.56
C GLN A 170 9.50 8.12 23.00
N GLU A 171 8.41 7.79 23.67
CA GLU A 171 8.40 7.24 25.02
C GLU A 171 7.73 5.86 24.98
N LEU A 172 8.39 4.84 25.53
CA LEU A 172 7.79 3.50 25.60
C LEU A 172 6.66 3.47 26.63
N LYS A 173 5.52 2.90 26.24
CA LYS A 173 4.41 2.64 27.17
C LYS A 173 4.81 1.62 28.23
N HIS A 174 4.11 1.68 29.37
CA HIS A 174 4.32 0.78 30.51
C HIS A 174 5.80 0.66 30.92
N ASN A 175 6.53 1.78 30.94
CA ASN A 175 7.95 1.83 31.28
C ASN A 175 8.83 0.88 30.43
N GLY A 176 8.46 0.64 29.17
CA GLY A 176 9.21 -0.25 28.29
C GLY A 176 8.89 -1.73 28.43
N ALA A 177 7.81 -2.09 29.13
CA ALA A 177 7.36 -3.48 29.19
C ALA A 177 7.06 -4.06 27.80
N TYR A 178 7.30 -5.36 27.65
CA TYR A 178 6.92 -6.08 26.45
C TYR A 178 5.44 -6.45 26.53
N TYR A 179 4.73 -6.10 25.46
CA TYR A 179 3.44 -6.68 25.14
C TYR A 179 3.66 -8.09 24.62
N LYS A 180 2.71 -8.98 24.94
CA LYS A 180 2.65 -10.35 24.44
C LYS A 180 1.25 -10.55 23.87
N VAL A 181 1.18 -10.80 22.57
CA VAL A 181 -0.08 -10.78 21.82
C VAL A 181 -0.11 -11.96 20.86
N SER A 182 -1.27 -12.58 20.73
CA SER A 182 -1.53 -13.58 19.69
C SER A 182 -2.00 -12.88 18.42
N PRO A 183 -1.17 -12.77 17.36
CA PRO A 183 -1.55 -12.04 16.16
C PRO A 183 -2.56 -12.85 15.36
N TRP A 184 -3.72 -12.29 15.02
CA TRP A 184 -4.73 -12.98 14.22
C TRP A 184 -4.91 -12.40 12.83
N GLY A 185 -4.58 -11.12 12.64
CA GLY A 185 -4.53 -10.52 11.33
C GLY A 185 -3.78 -9.20 11.30
N LEU A 186 -3.55 -8.74 10.08
CA LEU A 186 -3.07 -7.41 9.77
C LEU A 186 -4.11 -6.73 8.90
N SER A 187 -4.53 -5.53 9.29
CA SER A 187 -5.38 -4.67 8.48
C SER A 187 -4.62 -3.42 8.06
N TRP A 188 -5.02 -2.85 6.93
CA TRP A 188 -4.55 -1.55 6.46
C TRP A 188 -5.76 -0.62 6.38
N ASP A 189 -5.75 0.46 7.17
CA ASP A 189 -6.82 1.45 7.24
C ASP A 189 -6.24 2.86 7.44
N ASP A 190 -6.84 3.87 6.80
CA ASP A 190 -6.39 5.27 6.82
C ASP A 190 -4.86 5.44 6.70
N GLU A 191 -4.25 4.74 5.73
CA GLU A 191 -2.81 4.74 5.45
C GLU A 191 -1.91 4.17 6.57
N ASN A 192 -2.46 3.42 7.53
CA ASN A 192 -1.71 2.78 8.61
C ASN A 192 -1.96 1.27 8.69
N TYR A 193 -0.92 0.51 9.07
CA TYR A 193 -1.08 -0.91 9.41
C TYR A 193 -1.50 -1.08 10.86
N TYR A 194 -2.46 -1.98 11.09
CA TYR A 194 -2.90 -2.38 12.41
C TYR A 194 -2.74 -3.89 12.58
N LEU A 195 -2.05 -4.27 13.66
CA LEU A 195 -2.06 -5.62 14.18
C LEU A 195 -3.38 -5.84 14.93
N ILE A 196 -4.15 -6.82 14.48
CA ILE A 196 -5.33 -7.33 15.17
C ILE A 196 -4.86 -8.56 15.93
N GLY A 197 -4.87 -8.47 17.26
CA GLY A 197 -4.33 -9.54 18.08
C GLY A 197 -5.05 -9.69 19.41
N TYR A 198 -5.08 -10.93 19.90
CA TYR A 198 -5.63 -11.23 21.21
C TYR A 198 -4.58 -10.93 22.29
N ASP A 199 -4.95 -10.07 23.23
CA ASP A 199 -4.15 -9.74 24.40
C ASP A 199 -4.66 -10.57 25.57
N SER A 200 -3.90 -11.60 25.95
CA SER A 200 -4.28 -12.56 26.99
C SER A 200 -4.40 -11.92 28.37
N ALA A 201 -3.64 -10.85 28.65
CA ALA A 201 -3.75 -10.13 29.91
C ALA A 201 -5.06 -9.34 30.02
N ALA A 202 -5.60 -8.91 28.87
CA ALA A 202 -6.88 -8.19 28.79
C ALA A 202 -8.08 -9.07 28.43
N GLY A 203 -7.84 -10.33 28.05
CA GLY A 203 -8.88 -11.30 27.70
C GLY A 203 -9.65 -10.96 26.42
N ARG A 204 -9.15 -10.07 25.55
CA ARG A 204 -9.89 -9.54 24.39
C ARG A 204 -8.99 -9.26 23.18
N ILE A 205 -9.61 -9.11 22.01
CA ILE A 205 -8.95 -8.60 20.80
C ILE A 205 -8.63 -7.11 20.98
N LYS A 206 -7.44 -6.70 20.55
CA LYS A 206 -6.98 -5.32 20.54
C LYS A 206 -6.31 -4.99 19.21
N HIS A 207 -6.29 -3.69 18.93
CA HIS A 207 -5.65 -3.10 17.77
C HIS A 207 -4.36 -2.38 18.15
N PHE A 208 -3.27 -2.72 17.48
CA PHE A 208 -1.99 -2.06 17.66
C PHE A 208 -1.52 -1.46 16.34
N ARG A 209 -1.26 -0.17 16.34
CA ARG A 209 -0.65 0.52 15.21
C ARG A 209 0.78 0.02 15.00
N VAL A 210 1.05 -0.59 13.86
CA VAL A 210 2.34 -1.25 13.60
C VAL A 210 3.49 -0.24 13.52
N ASP A 211 3.25 1.00 13.10
CA ASP A 211 4.25 2.08 13.13
C ASP A 211 4.74 2.40 14.56
N LYS A 212 3.92 2.10 15.58
CA LYS A 212 4.20 2.27 17.02
C LYS A 212 4.89 1.08 17.68
N ILE A 213 5.07 -0.03 16.95
CA ILE A 213 5.72 -1.24 17.43
C ILE A 213 7.25 -1.10 17.33
N ARG A 214 7.96 -1.57 18.35
CA ARG A 214 9.42 -1.66 18.43
C ARG A 214 9.84 -3.03 18.93
N ASN A 215 11.04 -3.47 18.53
CA ASN A 215 11.67 -4.69 19.05
C ASN A 215 10.74 -5.92 18.99
N ILE A 216 9.98 -6.02 17.90
CA ILE A 216 9.07 -7.14 17.68
C ILE A 216 9.84 -8.42 17.38
N SER A 217 9.41 -9.50 18.00
CA SER A 217 9.93 -10.84 17.75
C SER A 217 8.84 -11.89 17.94
N LYS A 218 8.90 -12.94 17.14
CA LYS A 218 8.12 -14.16 17.35
C LYS A 218 8.61 -14.85 18.63
N ILE A 219 7.68 -15.40 19.41
CA ILE A 219 8.00 -16.24 20.57
C ILE A 219 7.45 -17.65 20.36
N ASP A 220 8.11 -18.65 20.94
CA ASP A 220 7.74 -20.06 20.80
C ASP A 220 6.57 -20.44 21.73
N GLU A 221 5.49 -19.68 21.61
CA GLU A 221 4.25 -19.89 22.33
C GLU A 221 3.10 -19.88 21.33
N ARG A 222 2.15 -20.81 21.49
CA ARG A 222 1.01 -20.93 20.56
C ARG A 222 0.07 -19.74 20.72
N ARG A 223 -0.55 -19.33 19.62
CA ARG A 223 -1.60 -18.29 19.64
C ARG A 223 -2.81 -18.73 20.47
N GLU A 224 -3.34 -17.77 21.20
CA GLU A 224 -4.55 -17.84 22.02
C GLU A 224 -5.62 -16.91 21.43
N GLY A 225 -6.87 -17.05 21.87
CA GLY A 225 -7.96 -16.16 21.44
C GLY A 225 -8.68 -16.58 20.15
N LYS A 226 -8.57 -17.85 19.76
CA LYS A 226 -9.16 -18.38 18.51
C LYS A 226 -10.69 -18.23 18.48
N GLU A 227 -11.36 -18.45 19.60
CA GLU A 227 -12.82 -18.33 19.69
C GLU A 227 -13.28 -16.88 19.53
N GLN A 228 -12.56 -15.95 20.16
CA GLN A 228 -12.79 -14.51 20.06
C GLN A 228 -12.51 -13.98 18.64
N TYR A 229 -11.62 -14.64 17.89
CA TYR A 229 -11.29 -14.28 16.53
C TYR A 229 -12.25 -14.89 15.48
N ASN A 230 -12.64 -16.15 15.64
CA ASN A 230 -13.44 -16.90 14.65
C ASN A 230 -14.83 -16.29 14.36
N GLY A 231 -15.31 -15.34 15.16
CA GLY A 231 -16.55 -14.59 14.93
C GLY A 231 -16.37 -13.28 14.16
N ILE A 232 -15.15 -12.93 13.74
CA ILE A 232 -14.82 -11.61 13.18
C ILE A 232 -14.59 -11.73 11.66
N ASP A 233 -15.52 -11.20 10.85
CA ASP A 233 -15.21 -10.86 9.45
C ASP A 233 -14.29 -9.64 9.45
N MET A 234 -13.05 -9.82 9.00
CA MET A 234 -12.02 -8.77 9.03
C MET A 234 -12.37 -7.53 8.19
N ALA A 235 -13.10 -7.71 7.10
CA ALA A 235 -13.54 -6.60 6.25
C ALA A 235 -14.75 -5.86 6.86
N GLU A 236 -15.63 -6.59 7.54
CA GLU A 236 -16.72 -5.99 8.33
C GLU A 236 -16.18 -5.25 9.56
N TYR A 237 -15.23 -5.86 10.27
CA TYR A 237 -14.59 -5.34 11.47
C TYR A 237 -13.78 -4.07 11.19
N ALA A 238 -12.98 -4.04 10.12
CA ALA A 238 -12.26 -2.83 9.71
C ALA A 238 -13.19 -1.67 9.32
N ARG A 239 -14.37 -1.96 8.75
CA ARG A 239 -15.39 -0.92 8.44
C ARG A 239 -16.08 -0.39 9.69
N LYS A 240 -16.30 -1.24 10.70
CA LYS A 240 -16.95 -0.89 11.97
C LYS A 240 -16.06 -0.04 12.87
N HIS A 241 -14.75 -0.27 12.86
CA HIS A 241 -13.79 0.42 13.70
C HIS A 241 -13.20 1.65 12.99
N PHE A 242 -13.20 2.79 13.69
CA PHE A 242 -12.53 4.01 13.21
C PHE A 242 -11.10 4.04 13.79
N ALA A 243 -10.09 3.74 12.96
CA ALA A 243 -8.69 3.62 13.33
C ALA A 243 -8.42 2.54 14.42
N MET A 244 -7.62 2.83 15.45
CA MET A 244 -7.27 1.88 16.54
C MET A 244 -8.26 1.87 17.71
N PHE A 245 -9.36 2.62 17.66
CA PHE A 245 -10.20 2.85 18.83
C PHE A 245 -11.31 1.80 18.92
N ASP A 246 -11.33 1.10 20.05
CA ASP A 246 -12.44 0.23 20.44
C ASP A 246 -13.64 1.10 20.87
N GLY A 247 -14.85 0.60 20.63
CA GLY A 247 -16.11 1.21 21.06
C GLY A 247 -17.20 0.13 21.20
N GLU A 248 -18.33 0.45 21.82
CA GLU A 248 -19.47 -0.46 21.85
C GLU A 248 -20.07 -0.54 20.45
N GLU A 249 -20.26 -1.76 19.94
CA GLU A 249 -20.93 -1.98 18.65
C GLU A 249 -22.40 -1.64 18.78
N GLU A 250 -22.84 -0.60 18.08
CA GLU A 250 -24.23 -0.17 18.05
C GLU A 250 -24.68 0.08 16.60
N ILE A 251 -25.98 -0.11 16.34
CA ILE A 251 -26.59 0.29 15.07
C ILE A 251 -26.96 1.77 15.20
N VAL A 252 -26.21 2.64 14.53
CA VAL A 252 -26.41 4.08 14.53
C VAL A 252 -27.24 4.49 13.32
N GLN A 253 -28.28 5.29 13.57
CA GLN A 253 -29.09 5.91 12.54
C GLN A 253 -28.63 7.34 12.30
N ILE A 254 -28.32 7.64 11.05
CA ILE A 254 -27.83 8.95 10.63
C ILE A 254 -28.79 9.48 9.54
N GLU A 255 -29.37 10.65 9.79
CA GLU A 255 -30.11 11.43 8.80
C GLU A 255 -29.12 12.28 8.02
N CYS A 256 -29.20 12.24 6.69
CA CYS A 256 -28.26 12.87 5.78
C CYS A 256 -28.99 13.57 4.65
N ILE A 257 -28.44 14.69 4.18
CA ILE A 257 -28.88 15.30 2.93
C ILE A 257 -28.52 14.38 1.74
N ASN A 258 -29.38 14.33 0.71
CA ASN A 258 -29.22 13.47 -0.46
C ASN A 258 -27.82 13.54 -1.13
N PRO A 259 -27.14 14.70 -1.23
CA PRO A 259 -25.76 14.77 -1.75
C PRO A 259 -24.72 13.91 -1.01
N LEU A 260 -24.96 13.52 0.26
CA LEU A 260 -24.05 12.68 1.03
C LEU A 260 -24.23 11.18 0.79
N ALA A 261 -25.14 10.76 -0.10
CA ALA A 261 -25.37 9.36 -0.41
C ALA A 261 -24.07 8.64 -0.85
N GLY A 262 -23.28 9.28 -1.72
CA GLY A 262 -21.99 8.75 -2.17
C GLY A 262 -21.00 8.57 -1.02
N VAL A 263 -20.91 9.56 -0.12
CA VAL A 263 -20.02 9.51 1.07
C VAL A 263 -20.38 8.33 1.98
N MET A 264 -21.67 8.04 2.15
CA MET A 264 -22.11 6.90 2.96
C MET A 264 -21.78 5.57 2.28
N ILE A 265 -21.97 5.46 0.96
CA ILE A 265 -21.64 4.25 0.20
C ILE A 265 -20.13 4.01 0.17
N ASP A 266 -19.32 5.05 -0.04
CA ASP A 266 -17.86 4.93 -0.07
C ASP A 266 -17.31 4.49 1.29
N ARG A 267 -17.95 4.91 2.39
CA ARG A 267 -17.52 4.57 3.75
C ARG A 267 -17.99 3.19 4.19
N PHE A 268 -19.26 2.86 3.98
CA PHE A 268 -19.89 1.66 4.56
C PHE A 268 -20.10 0.54 3.53
N GLY A 269 -19.92 0.82 2.25
CA GLY A 269 -20.17 -0.09 1.14
C GLY A 269 -21.57 0.06 0.56
N LYS A 270 -21.80 -0.57 -0.61
CA LYS A 270 -23.07 -0.50 -1.34
C LYS A 270 -24.24 -1.23 -0.67
N ASP A 271 -23.94 -2.15 0.24
CA ASP A 271 -24.97 -2.95 0.94
C ASP A 271 -25.60 -2.22 2.13
N VAL A 272 -25.19 -0.97 2.39
CA VAL A 272 -25.71 -0.19 3.51
C VAL A 272 -27.20 0.14 3.32
N HIS A 273 -28.00 -0.06 4.36
CA HIS A 273 -29.43 0.21 4.28
C HIS A 273 -29.71 1.72 4.34
N MET A 274 -30.19 2.26 3.22
CA MET A 274 -30.59 3.66 3.05
C MET A 274 -32.07 3.73 2.72
N ARG A 275 -32.80 4.61 3.38
CA ARG A 275 -34.21 4.90 3.08
C ARG A 275 -34.43 6.40 2.95
N ALA A 276 -35.22 6.84 1.99
CA ALA A 276 -35.63 8.24 1.93
C ALA A 276 -36.38 8.63 3.22
N SER A 277 -36.09 9.82 3.75
CA SER A 277 -36.80 10.43 4.88
C SER A 277 -37.78 11.48 4.35
N ASP A 278 -37.32 12.30 3.39
CA ASP A 278 -38.09 13.29 2.65
C ASP A 278 -37.43 13.57 1.28
N ASP A 279 -37.85 14.63 0.58
CA ASP A 279 -37.34 15.00 -0.75
C ASP A 279 -35.86 15.44 -0.75
N GLU A 280 -35.35 15.87 0.40
CA GLU A 280 -33.99 16.40 0.56
C GLU A 280 -33.07 15.48 1.39
N HIS A 281 -33.63 14.55 2.16
CA HIS A 281 -32.92 13.73 3.13
C HIS A 281 -33.18 12.22 3.02
N PHE A 282 -32.19 11.44 3.42
CA PHE A 282 -32.29 10.01 3.65
C PHE A 282 -31.78 9.63 5.04
N ILE A 283 -32.22 8.47 5.52
CA ILE A 283 -31.72 7.86 6.76
C ILE A 283 -30.91 6.62 6.38
N VAL A 284 -29.71 6.53 6.93
CA VAL A 284 -28.84 5.36 6.82
C VAL A 284 -28.69 4.69 8.18
N SER A 285 -28.73 3.36 8.21
CA SER A 285 -28.46 2.57 9.42
C SER A 285 -27.13 1.86 9.27
N VAL A 286 -26.18 2.17 10.14
CA VAL A 286 -24.81 1.64 10.08
C VAL A 286 -24.46 0.93 11.38
N SER A 287 -23.86 -0.26 11.28
CA SER A 287 -23.25 -0.92 12.44
C SER A 287 -21.83 -0.37 12.60
N VAL A 288 -21.55 0.26 13.74
CA VAL A 288 -20.26 0.90 14.04
C VAL A 288 -19.86 0.70 15.49
N ALA A 289 -18.55 0.66 15.76
CA ALA A 289 -18.02 0.77 17.11
C ALA A 289 -18.00 2.24 17.54
N VAL A 290 -18.93 2.63 18.43
CA VAL A 290 -19.15 4.05 18.77
C VAL A 290 -17.96 4.62 19.56
N SER A 291 -17.14 5.40 18.87
CA SER A 291 -15.92 6.06 19.37
C SER A 291 -15.94 7.57 19.13
N ASP A 292 -15.08 8.31 19.80
CA ASP A 292 -14.98 9.77 19.59
C ASP A 292 -14.52 10.10 18.15
N GLN A 293 -13.83 9.17 17.48
CA GLN A 293 -13.39 9.28 16.08
C GLN A 293 -14.56 9.11 15.12
N PHE A 294 -15.46 8.15 15.37
CA PHE A 294 -16.71 8.05 14.63
C PHE A 294 -17.55 9.32 14.77
N LEU A 295 -17.72 9.80 16.00
CA LEU A 295 -18.48 11.03 16.27
C LEU A 295 -17.81 12.26 15.61
N GLY A 296 -16.48 12.37 15.68
CA GLY A 296 -15.71 13.39 14.99
C GLY A 296 -15.84 13.35 13.47
N TRP A 297 -15.89 12.15 12.88
CA TRP A 297 -16.13 11.99 11.44
C TRP A 297 -17.51 12.50 11.04
N VAL A 298 -18.57 12.19 11.80
CA VAL A 298 -19.92 12.72 11.55
C VAL A 298 -19.94 14.25 11.69
N ILE A 299 -19.27 14.81 12.71
CA ILE A 299 -19.13 16.27 12.86
C ILE A 299 -18.44 16.90 11.65
N GLY A 300 -17.44 16.21 11.07
CA GLY A 300 -16.73 16.66 9.87
C GLY A 300 -17.60 16.79 8.61
N LEU A 301 -18.77 16.13 8.58
CA LEU A 301 -19.77 16.28 7.51
C LEU A 301 -20.63 17.56 7.68
N GLY A 302 -20.40 18.32 8.75
CA GLY A 302 -21.10 19.57 9.04
C GLY A 302 -22.60 19.37 9.25
N ASN A 303 -23.39 20.32 8.77
CA ASN A 303 -24.85 20.30 8.90
C ASN A 303 -25.53 19.28 7.97
N GLY A 304 -24.77 18.58 7.11
CA GLY A 304 -25.31 17.62 6.16
C GLY A 304 -25.64 16.26 6.77
N ALA A 305 -25.14 15.94 7.98
CA ALA A 305 -25.36 14.67 8.64
C ALA A 305 -25.70 14.85 10.13
N LYS A 306 -26.68 14.09 10.62
CA LYS A 306 -27.18 14.16 11.99
C LYS A 306 -27.44 12.77 12.54
N ILE A 307 -26.84 12.43 13.68
CA ILE A 307 -27.18 11.20 14.41
C ILE A 307 -28.57 11.37 15.03
N ILE A 308 -29.49 10.48 14.66
CA ILE A 308 -30.87 10.48 15.15
C ILE A 308 -31.16 9.33 16.13
N GLY A 309 -30.28 8.33 16.19
CA GLY A 309 -30.39 7.22 17.16
C GLY A 309 -29.16 6.31 17.15
N PRO A 310 -28.99 5.48 18.19
CA PRO A 310 -29.82 5.38 19.39
C PRO A 310 -29.56 6.53 20.38
N GLU A 311 -30.43 6.68 21.40
CA GLU A 311 -30.41 7.84 22.30
C GLU A 311 -29.06 8.00 23.03
N SER A 312 -28.43 6.89 23.42
CA SER A 312 -27.06 6.82 23.97
C SER A 312 -26.06 7.61 23.12
N VAL A 313 -26.05 7.36 21.81
CA VAL A 313 -25.13 7.98 20.85
C VAL A 313 -25.50 9.44 20.58
N THR A 314 -26.80 9.75 20.48
CA THR A 314 -27.25 11.15 20.33
C THR A 314 -26.83 12.01 21.52
N LYS A 315 -26.89 11.46 22.73
CA LYS A 315 -26.45 12.15 23.96
C LYS A 315 -24.95 12.40 23.93
N ARG A 316 -24.14 11.38 23.58
CA ARG A 316 -22.68 11.56 23.40
C ARG A 316 -22.35 12.65 22.39
N MET A 317 -23.06 12.71 21.26
CA MET A 317 -22.86 13.75 20.24
C MET A 317 -23.20 15.16 20.79
N ARG A 318 -24.31 15.31 21.52
CA ARG A 318 -24.67 16.58 22.18
C ARG A 318 -23.64 17.01 23.21
N ASP A 319 -23.14 16.07 24.02
CA ASP A 319 -22.12 16.34 25.04
C ASP A 319 -20.80 16.77 24.41
N ILE A 320 -20.43 16.25 23.24
CA ILE A 320 -19.29 16.76 22.45
C ILE A 320 -19.57 18.18 21.96
N GLY A 321 -20.75 18.43 21.37
CA GLY A 321 -21.12 19.76 20.88
C GLY A 321 -21.11 20.84 21.98
N ASN A 322 -21.62 20.51 23.18
CA ASN A 322 -21.59 21.39 24.34
C ASN A 322 -20.14 21.69 24.78
N ARG A 323 -19.29 20.67 24.87
CA ARG A 323 -17.87 20.85 25.22
C ARG A 323 -17.12 21.72 24.20
N ILE A 324 -17.40 21.55 22.90
CA ILE A 324 -16.80 22.38 21.85
C ILE A 324 -17.26 23.84 22.00
N ARG A 325 -18.55 24.07 22.23
CA ARG A 325 -19.13 25.41 22.44
C ARG A 325 -18.64 26.07 23.73
N GLU A 326 -18.32 25.31 24.77
CA GLU A 326 -17.75 25.86 26.00
C GLU A 326 -16.27 26.24 25.82
N ALA A 327 -15.56 25.58 24.90
CA ALA A 327 -14.13 25.78 24.69
C ALA A 327 -13.78 26.94 23.73
N TYR A 328 -14.71 27.37 22.88
CA TYR A 328 -14.52 28.39 21.83
C TYR A 328 -15.70 29.35 21.77
#